data_AF-A0A182V3Y0-F1
#
_entry.id   AF-A0A182V3Y0-F1
#
_cell.length_a   1.000
_cell.length_b   1.000
_cell.length_c   1.000
_cell.angle_alpha   90.00
_cell.angle_beta   90.00
_cell.angle_gamma   90.00
#
_symmetry.space_group_name_H-M   'P 1'
#
loop_
_entity.id
_entity.type
_entity.pdbx_description
1 polymer ?
#
loop_
_entity_poly.entity_id
_entity_poly.type
_entity_poly.pdbx_seq_one_letter_code
_entity_poly.pdbx_strand_id
1 'polypeptide(L)' 'MSDEMLICPYNESHVIVRHRMPYHLVKCKKHHDANQSLQTCPFNAMHVMPKENIRTHIQTCPDYIKQHI' A
#
# COMPACT_ATOMS: atom_id res chain seq x y z
N MET A 1 17.11 -4.89 -12.90
CA MET A 1 15.82 -4.18 -12.84
C MET A 1 14.75 -5.26 -12.66
N SER A 2 14.41 -5.60 -11.43
CA SER A 2 13.47 -6.70 -11.18
C SER A 2 12.06 -6.24 -11.52
N ASP A 3 11.45 -6.84 -12.55
CA ASP A 3 10.04 -6.67 -12.93
C ASP A 3 9.12 -7.37 -11.91
N GLU A 4 9.25 -6.98 -10.64
CA GLU A 4 8.38 -7.48 -9.59
C GLU A 4 6.97 -6.92 -9.81
N MET A 5 6.01 -7.80 -10.03
CA MET A 5 4.60 -7.45 -10.17
C MET A 5 3.88 -7.61 -8.84
N LEU A 6 3.05 -6.62 -8.51
CA LEU A 6 2.29 -6.58 -7.27
C LEU A 6 0.80 -6.43 -7.59
N ILE A 7 -0.04 -7.11 -6.81
CA ILE A 7 -1.49 -7.01 -6.90
C ILE A 7 -1.95 -5.76 -6.17
N CYS A 8 -2.90 -5.01 -6.73
CA CYS A 8 -3.43 -3.82 -6.10
C CYS A 8 -4.32 -4.19 -4.90
N PRO A 9 -4.12 -3.54 -3.74
CA PRO A 9 -4.93 -3.75 -2.54
C PRO A 9 -6.37 -3.26 -2.65
N TYR A 10 -6.67 -2.38 -3.61
CA TYR A 10 -8.03 -1.88 -3.84
C TYR A 10 -8.81 -2.74 -4.86
N ASN A 11 -8.11 -3.50 -5.70
CA ASN A 11 -8.72 -4.33 -6.74
C ASN A 11 -7.76 -5.44 -7.16
N GLU A 12 -8.11 -6.69 -6.84
CA GLU A 12 -7.31 -7.88 -7.14
C GLU A 12 -7.06 -8.12 -8.64
N SER A 13 -7.89 -7.55 -9.52
CA SER A 13 -7.70 -7.64 -10.97
C SER A 13 -6.56 -6.76 -11.49
N HIS A 14 -6.06 -5.82 -10.68
CA HIS A 14 -4.95 -4.96 -11.09
C HIS A 14 -3.61 -5.55 -10.67
N VAL A 15 -2.80 -5.93 -11.65
CA VAL A 15 -1.41 -6.37 -11.47
C VAL A 15 -0.48 -5.30 -12.02
N ILE A 16 0.34 -4.69 -11.15
CA ILE A 16 1.13 -3.50 -11.47
C ILE A 16 2.59 -3.73 -11.11
N VAL A 17 3.50 -3.31 -11.98
CA VAL A 17 4.94 -3.39 -11.69
C VAL A 17 5.28 -2.50 -10.49
N ARG A 18 6.14 -3.01 -9.58
CA ARG A 18 6.48 -2.41 -8.29
C ARG A 18 6.78 -0.91 -8.37
N HIS A 19 7.57 -0.48 -9.35
CA HIS A 19 7.95 0.93 -9.51
C HIS A 19 6.78 1.85 -9.93
N ARG A 20 5.72 1.32 -10.55
CA ARG A 20 4.51 2.08 -10.93
C ARG A 20 3.43 2.05 -9.85
N MET A 21 3.54 1.14 -8.87
CA MET A 21 2.54 0.95 -7.84
C MET A 21 2.23 2.23 -7.05
N PRO A 22 3.20 3.06 -6.59
CA PRO A 22 2.88 4.30 -5.87
C PRO A 22 1.95 5.23 -6.65
N TYR A 23 2.22 5.42 -7.95
CA TYR A 23 1.40 6.26 -8.81
C TYR A 23 0.02 5.65 -9.06
N HIS A 24 -0.05 4.33 -9.23
CA HIS A 24 -1.30 3.61 -9.37
C HIS A 24 -2.20 3.77 -8.14
N LEU A 25 -1.66 3.58 -6.93
CA LEU A 25 -2.43 3.62 -5.68
C LEU A 25 -3.11 4.98 -5.46
N VAL A 26 -2.45 6.09 -5.77
CA VAL A 26 -3.03 7.44 -5.64
C VAL A 26 -4.30 7.60 -6.49
N LYS A 27 -4.29 7.05 -7.71
CA LYS A 27 -5.46 7.10 -8.60
C LYS A 27 -6.51 6.07 -8.20
N CYS A 28 -6.09 4.82 -7.98
CA CYS A 28 -6.98 3.70 -7.70
C CYS A 28 -7.77 3.93 -6.40
N LYS A 29 -7.13 4.48 -5.37
CA LYS A 29 -7.78 4.86 -4.12
C LYS A 29 -9.01 5.75 -4.35
N LYS A 30 -8.89 6.79 -5.19
CA LYS A 30 -9.99 7.73 -5.44
C LYS A 30 -11.23 7.06 -6.06
N HIS A 31 -11.04 5.96 -6.78
CA HIS A 31 -12.12 5.26 -7.49
C HIS A 31 -12.67 4.07 -6.70
N HIS A 32 -11.85 3.39 -5.90
CA HIS A 32 -12.21 2.12 -5.26
C HIS A 32 -12.34 2.20 -3.74
N ASP A 33 -11.84 3.25 -3.09
CA ASP A 33 -11.92 3.43 -1.62
C ASP A 33 -13.16 4.22 -1.21
N ALA A 34 -14.33 3.84 -1.73
CA ALA A 34 -15.59 4.57 -1.50
C ALA A 34 -15.96 4.61 0.00
N ASN A 35 -15.61 3.56 0.75
CA ASN A 35 -15.92 3.43 2.18
C ASN A 35 -14.77 3.81 3.10
N GLN A 36 -13.62 4.27 2.56
CA GLN A 36 -12.42 4.58 3.36
C GLN A 36 -12.02 3.46 4.32
N SER A 37 -12.29 2.21 3.94
CA SER A 37 -12.03 1.03 4.76
C SER A 37 -10.54 0.69 4.76
N LEU A 38 -9.82 1.13 3.73
CA LEU A 38 -8.39 0.96 3.58
C LEU A 38 -7.66 2.27 3.90
N GLN A 39 -6.49 2.14 4.53
CA GLN A 39 -5.63 3.25 4.87
C GLN A 39 -4.19 2.94 4.42
N THR A 40 -3.50 3.99 4.01
CA THR A 40 -2.11 3.92 3.54
C THR A 40 -1.17 4.10 4.73
N CYS A 41 -0.11 3.31 4.78
CA CYS A 41 0.95 3.45 5.78
C CYS A 41 1.65 4.81 5.64
N PRO A 42 1.96 5.49 6.76
CA PRO A 42 2.68 6.76 6.71
C PRO A 42 4.14 6.64 6.28
N PHE A 43 4.75 5.45 6.39
CA PHE A 43 6.17 5.23 6.07
C PHE A 43 6.40 4.71 4.64
N ASN A 44 5.43 3.99 4.08
CA ASN A 44 5.51 3.48 2.71
C ASN A 44 4.13 3.56 2.04
N ALA A 45 4.02 4.39 1.01
CA ALA A 45 2.79 4.59 0.26
C ALA A 45 2.30 3.33 -0.48
N MET A 46 3.16 2.31 -0.63
CA MET A 46 2.80 1.01 -1.21
C MET A 46 2.08 0.10 -0.21
N HIS A 47 2.22 0.34 1.09
CA HIS A 47 1.51 -0.42 2.10
C HIS A 47 0.11 0.17 2.29
N VAL A 48 -0.89 -0.58 1.84
CA VAL A 48 -2.31 -0.25 2.04
C VAL A 48 -2.95 -1.43 2.75
N MET A 49 -3.61 -1.16 3.87
CA MET A 49 -4.18 -2.16 4.75
C MET A 49 -5.53 -1.67 5.28
N PRO A 50 -6.41 -2.56 5.79
CA PRO A 50 -7.60 -2.15 6.50
C PRO A 50 -7.28 -1.18 7.64
N LYS A 51 -8.12 -0.16 7.82
CA LYS A 51 -7.94 0.90 8.82
C LYS A 51 -7.74 0.34 10.23
N GLU A 52 -8.46 -0.73 10.57
CA GLU A 52 -8.33 -1.47 11.84
C GLU A 52 -6.92 -2.05 12.05
N ASN A 53 -6.28 -2.49 10.96
CA ASN A 53 -4.99 -3.17 10.97
C ASN A 53 -3.80 -2.20 10.80
N ILE A 54 -4.04 -0.91 10.55
CA ILE A 54 -2.93 0.05 10.37
C ILE A 54 -2.13 0.25 11.66
N ARG A 55 -2.77 0.23 12.83
CA ARG A 55 -2.06 0.39 14.11
C ARG A 55 -1.08 -0.76 14.36
N THR A 56 -1.52 -1.99 14.14
CA THR A 56 -0.67 -3.19 14.29
C THR A 56 0.39 -3.27 13.20
N HIS A 57 0.06 -2.85 11.97
CA HIS A 57 1.02 -2.72 10.88
C HIS A 57 2.16 -1.76 11.24
N ILE A 58 1.88 -0.57 11.78
CA ILE A 58 2.91 0.43 12.11
C ILE A 58 3.96 -0.16 13.07
N GLN A 59 3.55 -0.94 14.07
CA GLN A 59 4.45 -1.58 15.04
C GLN A 59 5.39 -2.62 14.42
N THR A 60 4.98 -3.21 13.30
CA THR A 60 5.72 -4.28 12.60
C THR A 60 6.19 -3.85 11.21
N CYS A 61 6.08 -2.56 10.88
CA CYS A 61 6.29 -2.08 9.52
C CYS A 61 7.78 -2.17 9.16
N PRO A 62 8.15 -2.91 8.10
CA PRO A 62 9.56 -3.12 7.75
C PRO A 62 10.24 -1.81 7.34
N ASP A 63 9.50 -0.88 6.72
CA ASP A 63 10.04 0.43 6.33
C ASP A 63 10.14 1.41 7.50
N TYR A 64 9.36 1.21 8.57
CA TYR A 64 9.54 1.94 9.84
C TYR A 64 10.81 1.48 10.56
N ILE A 65 11.00 0.16 10.69
CA ILE A 65 12.15 -0.42 11.39
C ILE A 65 13.47 -0.06 10.70
N LYS A 66 13.49 0.00 9.35
CA LYS A 66 14.66 0.41 8.57
C LYS A 66 15.09 1.87 8.76
N GLN A 67 14.24 2.76 9.28
CA GLN A 67 14.61 4.16 9.55
C GLN A 67 15.23 4.37 10.93
N HIS A 68 15.23 3.35 11.78
CA HIS A 68 15.72 3.42 13.16
C HIS A 68 16.89 2.47 13.46
N ILE A 69 17.53 1.94 12.41
CA ILE A 69 18.78 1.18 12.44
C ILE A 69 19.83 1.99 11.70
#